data_AF-A0A5S3PM20-F1
#
_entry.id   AF-A0A5S3PM20-F1
#
_cell.length_a   1.000
_cell.length_b   1.000
_cell.length_c   1.000
_cell.angle_alpha   90.00
_cell.angle_beta   90.00
_cell.angle_gamma   90.00
#
_symmetry.space_group_name_H-M   'P 1'
#
loop_
_entity.id
_entity.type
_entity.pdbx_description
1 polymer ?
#
loop_
_entity_poly.entity_id
_entity_poly.type
_entity_poly.pdbx_seq_one_letter_code
_entity_poly.pdbx_strand_id
1 'polypeptide(L)'
;MRYIRYACIAIFAIALIAVALANRDMVMLKVLPNEVAGFFAVNPSIQLPLFLVILGGILVGLLVGFVWEWIREYGERAEAARQAREMRRLEREIARLKGEKHKDKDEVLALLDEAG
;
A
#
# COMPACT_ATOMS: atom_id res chain seq x y z
N MET A 1 -11.29 11.20 25.11
CA MET A 1 -10.79 10.43 23.94
C MET A 1 -9.27 10.20 23.93
N ARG A 2 -8.40 11.22 24.14
CA ARG A 2 -6.93 11.02 24.15
C ARG A 2 -6.42 10.13 25.29
N TYR A 3 -6.94 10.31 26.50
CA TYR A 3 -6.53 9.53 27.67
C TYR A 3 -6.79 8.03 27.53
N ILE A 4 -7.95 7.63 27.00
CA ILE A 4 -8.27 6.22 26.75
C ILE A 4 -7.27 5.61 25.76
N ARG A 5 -6.93 6.35 24.69
CA ARG A 5 -5.92 5.91 23.72
C ARG A 5 -4.55 5.70 24.38
N TYR A 6 -4.11 6.63 25.22
CA TYR A 6 -2.84 6.49 25.95
C TYR A 6 -2.88 5.35 26.97
N ALA A 7 -4.00 5.15 27.65
CA ALA A 7 -4.18 4.03 28.56
C ALA A 7 -4.08 2.68 27.84
N CYS A 8 -4.73 2.53 26.67
CA CYS A 8 -4.60 1.34 25.85
C CYS A 8 -3.15 1.09 25.39
N ILE A 9 -2.46 2.14 24.94
CA ILE A 9 -1.04 2.03 24.53
C ILE A 9 -0.15 1.66 25.71
N ALA A 10 -0.37 2.26 26.89
CA ALA A 10 0.40 1.98 28.09
C ALA A 10 0.21 0.53 28.55
N ILE A 11 -1.03 0.04 28.59
CA ILE A 11 -1.34 -1.36 28.92
C ILE A 11 -0.67 -2.30 27.93
N PHE A 12 -0.75 -2.00 26.63
CA PHE A 12 -0.10 -2.79 25.60
C PHE A 12 1.43 -2.80 25.76
N ALA A 13 2.05 -1.66 26.02
CA ALA A 13 3.48 -1.55 26.26
C ALA A 13 3.93 -2.34 27.49
N ILE A 14 3.16 -2.29 28.58
CA ILE A 14 3.43 -3.09 29.79
C ILE A 14 3.36 -4.58 29.47
N ALA A 15 2.36 -5.02 28.71
CA ALA A 15 2.24 -6.42 28.28
C ALA A 15 3.46 -6.85 27.45
N LEU A 16 3.92 -6.03 26.51
CA LEU A 16 5.13 -6.31 25.73
C LEU A 16 6.39 -6.42 26.61
N ILE A 17 6.54 -5.52 27.58
CA ILE A 17 7.68 -5.57 28.53
C ILE A 17 7.61 -6.84 29.38
N ALA A 18 6.43 -7.22 29.86
CA ALA A 18 6.24 -8.44 30.64
C ALA A 18 6.61 -9.69 29.82
N VAL A 19 6.17 -9.77 28.56
CA VAL A 19 6.56 -10.83 27.63
C VAL A 19 8.06 -10.84 27.39
N ALA A 20 8.69 -9.68 27.23
CA ALA A 20 10.13 -9.57 27.03
C ALA A 20 10.95 -10.04 28.24
N LEU A 21 10.53 -9.66 29.44
CA LEU A 21 11.17 -10.10 30.69
C LEU A 21 10.98 -11.60 30.93
N ALA A 22 9.79 -12.13 30.63
CA ALA A 22 9.50 -13.55 30.76
C ALA A 22 10.28 -14.41 29.76
N ASN A 23 10.54 -13.90 28.56
CA ASN A 23 11.21 -14.61 27.47
C ASN A 23 12.60 -14.02 27.19
N ARG A 24 13.38 -13.79 28.26
CA ARG A 24 14.76 -13.26 28.17
C ARG A 24 15.81 -14.32 27.85
N ASP A 25 15.40 -15.59 27.77
CA ASP A 25 16.30 -16.70 27.52
C ASP A 25 17.02 -16.56 26.19
N MET A 26 18.33 -16.81 26.20
CA MET A 26 19.18 -16.74 25.03
C MET A 26 18.93 -17.94 24.13
N VAL A 27 18.52 -17.69 22.89
CA VAL A 27 18.32 -18.72 21.88
C VAL A 27 19.36 -18.54 20.78
N MET A 28 19.96 -19.65 20.36
CA MET A 28 20.85 -19.67 19.21
C MET A 28 20.02 -19.66 17.93
N LEU A 29 20.06 -18.56 17.20
CA LEU A 29 19.60 -18.53 15.81
C LEU A 29 20.71 -19.05 14.90
N LYS A 30 20.35 -20.04 14.09
CA LYS A 30 21.15 -20.52 12.97
C LYS A 30 20.44 -20.14 11.68
N VAL A 31 21.18 -19.52 10.76
CA VAL A 31 20.65 -19.18 9.43
C VAL A 31 20.49 -20.44 8.57
N LEU A 32 21.36 -21.43 8.80
CA LEU A 32 21.44 -22.65 8.00
C LEU A 32 21.31 -23.88 8.92
N PRO A 33 20.46 -24.86 8.57
CA PRO A 33 20.41 -26.16 9.23
C PRO A 33 21.77 -26.86 9.21
N ASN A 34 22.07 -27.66 10.24
CA ASN A 34 23.38 -28.30 10.39
C ASN A 34 23.69 -29.27 9.24
N GLU A 35 22.65 -29.84 8.64
CA GLU A 35 22.70 -30.85 7.59
C GLU A 35 23.15 -30.25 6.26
N VAL A 36 22.80 -28.98 6.01
CA VAL A 36 23.23 -28.23 4.82
C VAL A 36 24.43 -27.33 5.09
N ALA A 37 24.78 -27.12 6.36
CA ALA A 37 25.92 -26.29 6.77
C ALA A 37 27.25 -26.80 6.18
N GLY A 38 27.40 -28.11 5.97
CA GLY A 38 28.59 -28.69 5.37
C GLY A 38 28.84 -28.28 3.91
N PHE A 39 27.82 -27.76 3.21
CA PHE A 39 27.95 -27.26 1.84
C PHE A 39 28.36 -25.79 1.76
N PHE A 40 28.26 -25.04 2.88
CA PHE A 40 28.58 -23.61 2.93
C PHE A 40 29.80 -23.39 3.84
N ALA A 41 30.78 -22.62 3.36
CA ALA A 41 32.01 -22.34 4.12
C ALA A 41 31.77 -21.54 5.42
N VAL A 42 30.59 -20.93 5.56
CA VAL A 42 30.20 -20.12 6.72
C VAL A 42 28.79 -20.50 7.20
N ASN A 43 28.67 -20.84 8.48
CA ASN A 43 27.39 -21.02 9.17
C ASN A 43 27.26 -19.96 10.27
N PRO A 44 26.80 -18.74 9.94
CA PRO A 44 26.63 -17.70 10.92
C PRO A 44 25.54 -18.11 11.92
N SER A 45 25.91 -18.12 13.20
CA SER A 45 24.99 -18.33 14.32
C SER A 45 25.12 -17.16 15.29
N ILE A 46 23.97 -16.70 15.80
CA ILE A 46 23.89 -15.53 16.67
C ILE A 46 23.00 -15.91 17.86
N GLN A 47 23.46 -15.59 19.07
CA GLN A 47 22.68 -15.76 20.29
C GLN A 47 21.94 -14.47 20.59
N LEU A 48 20.61 -14.54 20.64
CA LEU A 48 19.74 -13.41 20.97
C LEU A 48 18.67 -13.86 21.97
N PRO A 49 18.23 -12.97 22.87
CA PRO A 49 17.04 -13.23 23.68
C PRO A 49 15.82 -13.55 22.82
N LEU A 50 15.04 -14.57 23.22
CA LEU A 50 13.88 -15.06 22.48
C LEU A 50 12.86 -13.95 22.15
N PHE A 51 12.64 -13.01 23.08
CA PHE A 51 11.70 -11.90 22.83
C PHE A 51 12.10 -11.03 21.62
N LEU A 52 13.40 -10.82 21.37
CA LEU A 52 13.85 -10.06 20.20
C LEU A 52 13.53 -10.79 18.90
N VAL A 53 13.62 -12.12 18.92
CA VAL A 53 13.32 -12.98 17.78
C VAL A 53 11.83 -12.91 17.45
N ILE A 54 10.98 -13.05 18.48
CA ILE A 54 9.52 -13.01 18.30
C ILE A 54 9.07 -11.62 17.84
N LEU A 55 9.45 -10.57 18.56
CA LEU A 55 9.03 -9.20 18.24
C LEU A 55 9.63 -8.72 16.91
N GLY A 56 10.90 -9.03 16.65
CA GLY A 56 11.56 -8.73 15.39
C GLY A 56 10.91 -9.47 14.21
N GLY A 57 10.56 -10.75 14.39
CA GLY A 57 9.85 -11.53 13.39
C GLY A 57 8.46 -10.96 13.07
N ILE A 58 7.70 -10.56 14.09
CA ILE A 58 6.40 -9.89 13.89
C ILE A 58 6.58 -8.57 13.14
N LEU A 59 7.57 -7.76 13.51
CA LEU A 59 7.84 -6.47 12.88
C LEU A 59 8.24 -6.65 11.42
N VAL A 60 9.15 -7.58 11.12
CA VAL A 60 9.56 -7.91 9.76
C VAL A 60 8.37 -8.46 8.97
N GLY A 61 7.57 -9.35 9.54
CA GLY A 61 6.36 -9.88 8.91
C GLY A 61 5.33 -8.79 8.58
N LEU A 62 5.14 -7.81 9.47
CA LEU A 62 4.29 -6.65 9.24
C LEU A 62 4.83 -5.78 8.10
N LEU A 63 6.14 -5.51 8.08
CA LEU A 63 6.78 -4.74 7.01
C LEU A 63 6.63 -5.44 5.66
N VAL A 64 6.88 -6.75 5.61
CA VAL A 64 6.68 -7.54 4.38
C VAL A 64 5.22 -7.54 3.96
N GLY A 65 4.28 -7.73 4.89
CA GLY A 65 2.85 -7.63 4.61
C GLY A 65 2.44 -6.26 4.10
N PHE A 66 3.00 -5.18 4.65
CA PHE A 66 2.78 -3.82 4.20
C PHE A 66 3.36 -3.57 2.80
N VAL A 67 4.58 -4.05 2.52
CA VAL A 67 5.19 -3.97 1.18
C VAL A 67 4.38 -4.76 0.16
N TRP A 68 3.87 -5.94 0.53
CA TRP A 68 3.00 -6.74 -0.33
C TRP A 68 1.69 -6.02 -0.63
N GLU A 69 1.02 -5.49 0.39
CA GLU A 69 -0.21 -4.72 0.23
C GLU A 69 0.02 -3.46 -0.59
N TRP A 70 1.16 -2.81 -0.42
CA TRP A 70 1.58 -1.66 -1.22
C TRP A 70 1.78 -2.01 -2.69
N ILE A 71 2.48 -3.10 -3.00
CA ILE A 71 2.66 -3.57 -4.39
C ILE A 71 1.31 -3.96 -4.99
N ARG A 72 0.44 -4.60 -4.22
CA ARG A 72 -0.93 -4.96 -4.63
C ARG A 72 -1.75 -3.72 -4.99
N GLU A 73 -1.74 -2.70 -4.14
CA GLU A 73 -2.53 -1.48 -4.32
C GLU A 73 -1.93 -0.49 -5.35
N TYR A 74 -0.65 -0.64 -5.71
CA TYR A 74 -0.02 0.18 -6.76
C TYR A 74 -0.61 -0.06 -8.15
N GLY A 75 -1.18 -1.25 -8.40
CA GLY A 75 -1.83 -1.56 -9.68
C GLY A 75 -3.06 -0.69 -9.95
N GLU A 76 -3.93 -0.50 -8.96
CA GLU A 76 -5.22 0.20 -9.12
C GLU A 76 -5.06 1.72 -9.25
N ARG A 77 -4.03 2.30 -8.63
CA ARG A 77 -3.77 3.75 -8.73
C ARG A 77 -3.32 4.15 -10.15
N ALA A 78 -2.63 3.27 -10.86
CA ALA A 78 -2.25 3.51 -12.25
C ALA A 78 -3.46 3.45 -13.19
N GLU A 79 -4.41 2.56 -12.94
CA GLU A 79 -5.64 2.43 -13.74
C GLU A 79 -6.61 3.58 -13.49
N ALA A 80 -6.81 3.99 -12.23
CA ALA A 80 -7.61 5.17 -11.90
C ALA A 80 -7.07 6.45 -12.55
N ALA A 81 -5.74 6.60 -12.61
CA ALA A 81 -5.10 7.75 -13.28
C ALA A 81 -5.20 7.69 -14.82
N ARG A 82 -5.32 6.50 -15.42
CA ARG A 82 -5.56 6.34 -16.86
C ARG A 82 -7.02 6.61 -17.21
N GLN A 83 -7.96 6.01 -16.48
CA GLN A 83 -9.39 6.22 -16.65
C GLN A 83 -9.80 7.69 -16.45
N ALA A 84 -9.22 8.38 -15.46
CA ALA A 84 -9.48 9.80 -15.26
C ALA A 84 -9.02 10.68 -16.44
N ARG A 85 -7.95 10.29 -17.15
CA ARG A 85 -7.50 11.02 -18.35
C ARG A 85 -8.38 10.74 -19.56
N GLU A 86 -8.84 9.51 -19.73
CA GLU A 86 -9.76 9.13 -20.81
C GLU A 86 -11.13 9.79 -20.64
N MET A 87 -11.67 9.82 -19.42
CA MET A 87 -12.92 10.54 -19.10
C MET A 87 -12.84 12.02 -19.51
N ARG A 88 -11.75 12.72 -19.13
CA ARG A 88 -11.54 14.13 -19.51
C ARG A 88 -11.33 14.34 -21.01
N ARG A 89 -10.86 13.33 -21.75
CA ARG A 89 -10.73 13.41 -23.21
C ARG A 89 -12.12 13.27 -23.85
N LEU A 90 -12.89 12.28 -23.43
CA LEU A 90 -14.26 12.04 -23.88
C LEU A 90 -15.18 13.23 -23.59
N GLU A 91 -15.10 13.83 -22.40
CA GLU A 91 -15.87 15.04 -22.06
C GLU A 91 -15.56 16.21 -23.00
N ARG A 92 -14.29 16.40 -23.36
CA ARG A 92 -13.86 17.44 -24.31
C ARG A 92 -14.33 17.15 -25.73
N GLU A 93 -14.32 15.90 -26.16
CA GLU A 93 -14.84 15.48 -27.46
C GLU A 93 -16.36 15.67 -27.53
N ILE A 94 -17.10 15.31 -26.47
CA ILE A 94 -18.55 15.57 -26.36
C ILE A 94 -18.84 17.08 -26.37
N ALA A 95 -18.07 17.88 -25.62
CA ALA A 95 -18.24 19.33 -25.59
C ALA A 95 -18.01 19.96 -26.98
N ARG A 96 -16.98 19.49 -27.70
CA ARG A 96 -16.69 19.94 -29.06
C ARG A 96 -17.78 19.54 -30.05
N LEU A 97 -18.23 18.28 -30.02
CA LEU A 97 -19.31 17.79 -30.88
C LEU A 97 -20.64 18.50 -30.62
N LYS A 98 -20.97 18.79 -29.36
CA LYS A 98 -22.14 19.62 -29.03
C LYS A 98 -21.99 21.04 -29.57
N GLY A 99 -20.81 21.65 -29.44
CA GLY A 99 -20.54 22.99 -29.97
C GLY A 99 -20.63 23.07 -31.50
N GLU A 100 -20.10 22.09 -32.22
CA GLU A 100 -20.19 21.99 -33.69
C GLU A 100 -21.64 21.78 -34.14
N LYS A 101 -22.41 20.91 -33.45
CA LYS A 101 -23.83 20.68 -33.78
C LYS A 101 -24.75 21.89 -33.53
N HIS A 102 -24.36 22.80 -32.65
CA HIS A 102 -25.08 24.06 -32.45
C HIS A 102 -24.76 25.09 -33.54
N LYS A 103 -23.52 25.13 -34.05
CA LYS A 103 -23.15 25.99 -35.19
C LYS A 103 -23.92 25.65 -36.47
N ASP A 104 -24.04 24.36 -36.81
CA ASP A 104 -24.79 23.94 -38.01
C ASP A 104 -26.27 24.34 -37.92
N LYS A 105 -26.86 24.36 -36.71
CA LYS A 105 -28.26 24.78 -36.52
C LYS A 105 -28.43 26.30 -36.70
N ASP A 106 -27.48 27.09 -36.23
CA ASP A 106 -27.51 28.55 -36.38
C ASP A 106 -27.33 28.96 -37.85
N GLU A 107 -26.51 28.21 -38.60
CA GLU A 107 -26.30 28.43 -40.04
C GLU A 107 -27.56 28.11 -40.86
N VAL A 108 -28.31 27.06 -40.51
CA VAL A 108 -29.61 26.75 -41.13
C VAL A 108 -30.69 27.77 -40.78
N LEU A 109 -30.70 28.29 -39.54
CA LEU A 109 -31.61 29.36 -39.14
C LEU A 109 -31.32 30.66 -39.88
N ALA A 110 -30.04 31.00 -40.09
CA ALA A 110 -29.64 32.17 -40.87
C ALA A 110 -30.08 32.05 -42.34
N LEU A 111 -29.93 30.87 -42.95
CA LEU A 111 -30.38 30.61 -44.32
C LEU A 111 -31.90 30.65 -44.48
N LEU A 112 -32.66 30.30 -43.44
CA LEU A 112 -34.13 30.37 -43.45
C LEU A 112 -34.65 31.80 -43.26
N ASP A 113 -33.95 32.63 -42.49
CA ASP A 113 -34.29 34.05 -42.26
C ASP A 113 -33.96 34.92 -43.49
N GLU A 114 -32.94 34.54 -44.28
CA GLU A 114 -32.56 35.23 -45.51
C GLU A 114 -33.43 34.83 -46.73
N ALA A 115 -34.15 33.70 -46.64
CA ALA A 115 -35.04 33.19 -47.69
C ALA A 115 -36.52 33.55 -47.50
N GLY A 116 -36.88 34.23 -46.41
CA GLY A 116 -38.23 34.73 -46.11
C GLY A 116 -38.43 36.19 -46.50
#